data_AF-A0A3D2IKH8-F1
#
_entry.id   AF-A0A3D2IKH8-F1
#
_cell.length_a   1.000
_cell.length_b   1.000
_cell.length_c   1.000
_cell.angle_alpha   90.00
_cell.angle_beta   90.00
_cell.angle_gamma   90.00
#
_symmetry.space_group_name_H-M   'P 1'
#
loop_
_entity.id
_entity.type
_entity.pdbx_description
1 polymer ?
#
loop_
_entity_poly.entity_id
_entity_poly.type
_entity_poly.pdbx_seq_one_letter_code
_entity_poly.pdbx_strand_id
1 'polypeptide(L)' 'KNTQVGYLALNKDGAFGAYSIQEGFTYAVYNADGNRKMDSEFRS' A
#
# COMPACT_ATOMS: atom_id res chain seq x y z
N LYS A 1 18.08 9.99 -10.32
CA LYS A 1 16.60 9.85 -10.32
C LYS A 1 16.24 8.38 -10.07
N ASN A 2 16.46 7.88 -8.84
CA ASN A 2 16.26 6.44 -8.53
C ASN A 2 15.51 6.22 -7.21
N THR A 3 15.15 7.28 -6.48
CA THR A 3 14.54 7.12 -5.17
C THR A 3 13.10 6.66 -5.33
N GLN A 4 12.81 5.46 -4.83
CA GLN A 4 11.47 4.95 -4.66
C GLN A 4 10.97 5.35 -3.28
N VAL A 5 9.73 5.84 -3.20
CA VAL A 5 9.06 6.16 -1.94
C VAL A 5 7.65 5.59 -2.02
N GLY A 6 7.28 4.82 -1.00
CA GLY A 6 5.95 4.28 -0.81
C GLY A 6 5.38 4.72 0.54
N TYR A 7 4.09 4.96 0.57
CA TYR A 7 3.32 5.27 1.77
C TYR A 7 2.26 4.19 1.96
N LEU A 8 2.07 3.77 3.20
CA LEU A 8 0.95 2.94 3.64
C LEU A 8 0.28 3.66 4.81
N ALA A 9 -1.02 3.85 4.72
CA ALA A 9 -1.80 4.51 5.75
C ALA A 9 -2.95 3.60 6.21
N LEU A 10 -3.25 3.68 7.50
CA LEU A 10 -4.38 3.03 8.16
C LEU A 10 -4.99 4.03 9.14
N ASN A 11 -6.30 4.22 9.08
CA ASN A 11 -7.01 5.07 10.04
C ASN A 11 -7.63 4.23 11.16
N LYS A 12 -8.22 4.91 12.16
CA LYS A 12 -8.82 4.27 13.34
C LYS A 12 -10.07 3.44 13.02
N ASP A 13 -10.73 3.73 11.89
CA ASP A 13 -11.93 3.02 11.44
C ASP A 13 -11.58 1.79 10.59
N GLY A 14 -10.30 1.50 10.38
CA GLY A 14 -9.83 0.36 9.61
C GLY A 14 -9.74 0.59 8.10
N ALA A 15 -10.03 1.79 7.61
CA ALA A 15 -9.79 2.14 6.21
C ALA A 15 -8.28 2.29 5.98
N PHE A 16 -7.81 1.71 4.89
CA PHE A 16 -6.39 1.67 4.55
C PHE A 16 -6.18 2.05 3.08
N GLY A 17 -4.96 2.47 2.75
CA GLY A 17 -4.55 2.78 1.39
C GLY A 17 -3.04 2.90 1.28
N ALA A 18 -2.53 2.74 0.07
CA ALA A 18 -1.09 2.84 -0.20
C ALA A 18 -0.84 3.56 -1.53
N TYR A 19 0.30 4.27 -1.60
CA TYR A 19 0.70 5.00 -2.80
C TYR A 19 2.22 5.01 -2.95
N SER A 20 2.73 4.89 -4.16
CA SER A 20 4.17 4.95 -4.45
C SER A 20 4.53 5.87 -5.60
N ILE A 21 5.79 6.30 -5.66
CA ILE A 21 6.30 7.12 -6.78
C ILE A 21 6.52 6.24 -8.01
N GLN A 22 7.12 5.07 -7.84
CA GLN A 22 7.35 4.11 -8.91
C GLN A 22 6.49 2.87 -8.69
N GLU A 23 6.30 2.07 -9.73
CA GLU A 23 5.59 0.79 -9.65
C GLU A 23 6.28 -0.23 -8.72
N GLY A 24 5.59 -1.32 -8.39
CA GLY A 24 6.15 -2.48 -7.68
C GLY A 24 6.13 -2.43 -6.15
N PHE A 25 5.54 -1.40 -5.54
CA PHE A 25 5.30 -1.39 -4.09
C PHE A 25 4.05 -2.22 -3.74
N THR A 26 4.20 -3.15 -2.81
CA THR A 26 3.14 -4.07 -2.39
C THR A 26 3.06 -4.14 -0.87
N TYR A 27 1.86 -4.39 -0.33
CA TYR A 27 1.60 -4.48 1.09
C TYR A 27 0.64 -5.64 1.41
N ALA A 28 0.66 -6.14 2.64
CA ALA A 28 -0.23 -7.19 3.10
C ALA A 28 -1.28 -6.61 4.05
N VAL A 29 -2.54 -7.01 3.85
CA VAL A 29 -3.67 -6.68 4.73
C VAL A 29 -4.13 -7.95 5.40
N TYR A 30 -4.15 -7.92 6.73
CA TYR A 30 -4.72 -8.99 7.55
C TYR A 30 -5.93 -8.45 8.31
N ASN A 31 -7.09 -9.06 8.08
CA ASN A 31 -8.34 -8.74 8.78
C ASN A 31 -9.15 -10.03 9.02
N ALA A 32 -10.42 -9.88 9.42
CA ALA A 32 -11.33 -11.01 9.65
C ALA A 32 -11.51 -11.92 8.42
N ASP A 33 -11.25 -11.41 7.21
CA ASP A 33 -11.35 -12.16 5.96
C ASP A 33 -10.04 -12.91 5.61
N GLY A 34 -9.01 -12.78 6.45
CA GLY A 34 -7.71 -13.44 6.29
C GLY A 34 -6.61 -12.51 5.77
N ASN A 35 -5.55 -13.11 5.22
CA ASN A 35 -4.39 -12.40 4.70
C ASN A 35 -4.48 -12.23 3.18
N ARG A 36 -4.24 -11.01 2.68
CA ARG A 36 -4.20 -10.70 1.26
C ARG A 36 -3.07 -9.75 0.93
N LYS A 37 -2.38 -10.02 -0.17
CA LYS A 37 -1.37 -9.13 -0.75
C LYS A 37 -2.07 -8.16 -1.71
N MET A 38 -1.71 -6.88 -1.64
CA MET A 38 -2.25 -5.82 -2.48
C MET A 38 -1.11 -4.99 -3.07
N ASP A 39 -1.29 -4.51 -4.29
CA ASP A 39 -0.40 -3.54 -4.93
C ASP A 39 -0.86 -2.12 -4.61
N SER A 40 0.08 -1.19 -4.45
CA SER A 40 -0.28 0.22 -4.30
C SER A 40 -0.56 0.90 -5.63
N GLU A 41 -1.34 1.96 -5.58
CA GLU A 41 -1.36 2.92 -6.69
C GLU A 41 -0.01 3.62 -6.82
N PHE A 42 0.30 4.14 -8.02
CA PHE A 42 1.55 4.87 -8.26
C PHE A 42 1.40 6.02 -9.26
N ARG A 43 2.32 6.99 -9.20
CA ARG A 43 2.42 8.12 -10.14
C ARG A 43 3.69 8.04 -10.97
N SER A 44 3.66 7.39 -12.14
CA SER A 44 4.78 7.43 -13.09
C SER A 44 4.98 8.80 -13.71
#